data_AF-A0A8T5SS18-F1
#
_entry.id   AF-A0A8T5SS18-F1
#
_cell.length_a   1.000
_cell.length_b   1.000
_cell.length_c   1.000
_cell.angle_alpha   90.00
_cell.angle_beta   90.00
_cell.angle_gamma   90.00
#
_symmetry.space_group_name_H-M   'P 1'
#
loop_
_entity.id
_entity.type
_entity.pdbx_description
1 polymer ?
#
loop_
_entity_poly.entity_id
_entity_poly.type
_entity_poly.pdbx_seq_one_letter_code
_entity_poly.pdbx_strand_id
1 'polypeptide(L)'
;MVSDEKVDLNGIILELKITAGRKNPYYITTPKTNRVGYSELDQEELIGQFKDHWEMGIMDYDGSLEVAEPIIEVSLYDPTWLRENKRIAFALPLLKNEKPKWKSREEQYNYMISCTNNQFEASPIKININETDTIKMKVKKRKCFNRKRSTESN
;
A
#
# COMPACT_ATOMS: atom_id res chain seq x y z
N MET A 1 33.43 -0.33 12.45
CA MET A 1 33.18 -0.92 11.13
C MET A 1 31.95 -0.24 10.56
N VAL A 2 32.15 0.53 9.50
CA VAL A 2 31.21 1.49 8.92
C VAL A 2 30.10 0.77 8.15
N SER A 3 28.86 1.17 8.38
CA SER A 3 27.77 1.05 7.42
C SER A 3 26.87 2.27 7.60
N ASP A 4 27.40 3.43 7.22
CA ASP A 4 26.62 4.63 6.89
C ASP A 4 26.02 4.47 5.47
N GLU A 5 25.54 3.28 5.14
CA GLU A 5 24.75 3.12 3.92
C GLU A 5 23.41 3.80 4.18
N LYS A 6 23.23 5.00 3.62
CA LYS A 6 21.91 5.60 3.46
C LYS A 6 21.01 4.55 2.83
N VAL A 7 20.05 4.06 3.62
CA VAL A 7 19.09 3.06 3.19
C VAL A 7 18.28 3.66 2.03
N ASP A 8 18.35 3.05 0.85
CA ASP A 8 17.51 3.45 -0.28
C ASP A 8 16.05 3.07 0.02
N LEU A 9 15.20 4.08 0.17
CA LEU A 9 13.78 3.92 0.50
C LEU A 9 12.90 3.98 -0.76
N ASN A 10 13.47 3.89 -1.95
CA ASN A 10 12.71 3.94 -3.21
C ASN A 10 11.77 2.74 -3.35
N GLY A 11 10.56 3.00 -3.86
CA GLY A 11 9.62 1.96 -4.24
C GLY A 11 8.77 1.38 -3.10
N ILE A 12 8.77 2.00 -1.91
CA ILE A 12 7.89 1.61 -0.81
C ILE A 12 6.48 2.15 -1.07
N ILE A 13 5.46 1.36 -0.78
CA ILE A 13 4.05 1.78 -0.83
C ILE A 13 3.48 1.70 0.59
N LEU A 14 2.83 2.77 1.05
CA LEU A 14 2.06 2.73 2.28
C LEU A 14 0.61 2.39 1.97
N GLU A 15 -0.01 1.62 2.84
CA GLU A 15 -1.43 1.32 2.83
C GLU A 15 -2.10 1.98 4.03
N LEU A 16 -3.19 2.68 3.77
CA LEU A 16 -4.03 3.36 4.74
C LEU A 16 -5.31 2.55 4.85
N LYS A 17 -5.54 1.97 6.03
CA LYS A 17 -6.77 1.27 6.36
C LYS A 17 -7.72 2.25 7.04
N ILE A 18 -8.80 2.60 6.32
CA ILE A 18 -9.79 3.58 6.74
C ILE A 18 -11.11 2.86 7.02
N THR A 19 -11.60 2.91 8.25
CA THR A 19 -12.94 2.38 8.58
C THR A 19 -13.97 3.44 8.26
N ALA A 20 -14.93 3.13 7.40
CA ALA A 20 -16.12 3.95 7.19
C ALA A 20 -17.34 3.04 7.03
N GLY A 21 -18.43 3.38 7.72
CA GLY A 21 -19.61 2.50 7.81
C GLY A 21 -19.36 1.30 8.73
N ARG A 22 -20.04 0.17 8.46
CA ARG A 22 -20.11 -0.96 9.42
C ARG A 22 -19.50 -2.28 8.95
N LYS A 23 -19.21 -2.43 7.65
CA LYS A 23 -18.74 -3.70 7.07
C LYS A 23 -17.23 -3.80 6.97
N ASN A 24 -16.68 -3.19 5.92
CA ASN A 24 -15.33 -3.43 5.46
C ASN A 24 -14.54 -2.13 5.54
N PRO A 25 -13.26 -2.18 5.95
CA PRO A 25 -12.37 -1.05 5.84
C PRO A 25 -11.96 -0.82 4.38
N TYR A 26 -11.78 0.44 4.03
CA TYR A 26 -11.22 0.89 2.77
C TYR A 26 -9.70 0.81 2.85
N TYR A 27 -9.05 0.35 1.78
CA TYR A 27 -7.60 0.22 1.70
C TYR A 27 -7.05 1.16 0.63
N ILE A 28 -6.52 2.30 1.06
CA ILE A 28 -5.99 3.33 0.17
C ILE A 28 -4.48 3.21 0.10
N THR A 29 -3.90 3.24 -1.10
CA THR A 29 -2.45 3.10 -1.27
C THR A 29 -1.81 4.40 -1.73
N THR A 30 -0.63 4.71 -1.20
CA THR A 30 0.16 5.84 -1.68
C THR A 30 0.86 5.50 -2.99
N PRO A 31 1.30 6.50 -3.78
CA PRO A 31 2.35 6.27 -4.75
C PRO A 31 3.61 5.72 -4.08
N LYS A 32 4.45 5.06 -4.88
CA LYS A 32 5.78 4.62 -4.49
C LYS A 32 6.62 5.80 -4.02
N THR A 33 7.29 5.62 -2.90
CA THR A 33 8.28 6.56 -2.39
C THR A 33 9.47 6.72 -3.33
N ASN A 34 10.08 7.90 -3.30
CA ASN A 34 11.38 8.14 -3.90
C ASN A 34 12.54 7.59 -3.02
N ARG A 35 13.79 7.77 -3.46
CA ARG A 35 15.00 7.28 -2.76
C ARG A 35 15.15 7.74 -1.30
N VAL A 36 14.57 8.88 -0.95
CA VAL A 36 14.63 9.43 0.42
C VAL A 36 13.38 9.11 1.24
N GLY A 37 12.43 8.36 0.67
CA GLY A 37 11.26 7.87 1.38
C GLY A 37 10.04 8.77 1.33
N TYR A 38 10.02 9.79 0.45
CA TYR A 38 8.84 10.64 0.28
C TYR A 38 7.92 10.12 -0.82
N SER A 39 6.63 10.10 -0.52
CA SER A 39 5.52 10.01 -1.47
C SER A 39 4.48 11.06 -1.10
N GLU A 40 3.68 11.48 -2.08
CA GLU A 40 2.57 12.40 -1.90
C GLU A 40 1.32 11.71 -2.41
N LEU A 41 0.23 11.81 -1.66
CA LEU A 41 -1.09 11.34 -2.04
C LEU A 41 -2.00 12.56 -1.91
N ASP A 42 -2.47 13.06 -3.04
CA ASP A 42 -3.36 14.22 -3.02
C ASP A 42 -4.80 13.83 -2.62
N GLN A 43 -5.60 14.85 -2.34
CA GLN A 43 -6.99 14.66 -1.91
C GLN A 43 -7.86 14.02 -3.00
N GLU A 44 -7.61 14.33 -4.28
CA GLU A 44 -8.37 13.78 -5.41
C GLU A 44 -8.09 12.29 -5.58
N GLU A 45 -6.83 11.86 -5.47
CA GLU A 45 -6.41 10.47 -5.48
C GLU A 45 -7.00 9.68 -4.30
N LEU A 46 -7.01 10.28 -3.10
CA LEU A 46 -7.62 9.66 -1.91
C LEU A 46 -9.12 9.44 -2.10
N ILE A 47 -9.85 10.48 -2.53
CA ILE A 47 -11.29 10.41 -2.79
C ILE A 47 -11.58 9.42 -3.93
N GLY A 48 -10.76 9.43 -4.98
CA GLY A 48 -10.90 8.55 -6.14
C GLY A 48 -10.76 7.09 -5.75
N GLN A 49 -9.72 6.73 -5.00
CA GLN A 49 -9.53 5.37 -4.50
C GLN A 49 -10.68 4.93 -3.57
N PHE A 50 -11.19 5.84 -2.75
CA PHE A 50 -12.34 5.56 -1.88
C PHE A 50 -13.61 5.24 -2.68
N LYS A 51 -13.91 6.04 -3.71
CA LYS A 51 -15.06 5.83 -4.61
C LYS A 51 -14.93 4.55 -5.41
N ASP A 52 -13.73 4.25 -5.90
CA ASP A 52 -13.43 3.03 -6.64
C ASP A 52 -13.74 1.76 -5.81
N HIS A 53 -13.40 1.75 -4.52
CA HIS A 53 -13.77 0.66 -3.61
C HIS A 53 -15.29 0.48 -3.47
N TRP A 54 -16.01 1.61 -3.33
CA TRP A 54 -17.47 1.59 -3.24
C TRP A 54 -18.12 1.09 -4.55
N GLU A 55 -17.64 1.54 -5.70
CA GLU A 55 -18.11 1.11 -7.03
C GLU A 55 -17.86 -0.38 -7.29
N MET A 56 -16.82 -0.98 -6.69
CA MET A 56 -16.59 -2.43 -6.74
C MET A 56 -17.64 -3.26 -5.99
N GLY A 57 -18.56 -2.62 -5.24
CA GLY A 57 -19.62 -3.29 -4.50
C GLY A 57 -19.11 -4.09 -3.30
N ILE A 58 -17.87 -3.84 -2.87
CA ILE A 58 -17.23 -4.51 -1.73
C ILE A 58 -17.60 -3.81 -0.41
N MET A 59 -18.04 -2.55 -0.48
CA MET A 59 -18.19 -1.68 0.69
C MET A 59 -19.64 -1.51 1.13
N ASP A 60 -19.81 -0.95 2.33
CA ASP A 60 -21.13 -0.64 2.84
C ASP A 60 -21.73 0.57 2.12
N TYR A 61 -23.05 0.59 1.96
CA TYR A 61 -23.73 1.69 1.27
C TYR A 61 -23.66 3.00 2.07
N ASP A 62 -23.52 2.89 3.39
CA ASP A 62 -23.34 4.01 4.32
C ASP A 62 -21.87 4.43 4.51
N GLY A 63 -20.91 3.76 3.86
CA GLY A 63 -19.50 4.10 3.96
C GLY A 63 -19.16 5.32 3.09
N SER A 64 -18.83 6.44 3.73
CA SER A 64 -18.33 7.66 3.08
C SER A 64 -17.14 8.25 3.85
N LEU A 65 -16.37 9.12 3.21
CA LEU A 65 -15.25 9.80 3.88
C LEU A 65 -15.73 10.71 5.02
N GLU A 66 -16.93 11.29 4.90
CA GLU A 66 -17.53 12.16 5.90
C GLU A 66 -17.91 11.42 7.18
N VAL A 67 -18.18 10.11 7.09
CA VAL A 67 -18.48 9.24 8.24
C VAL A 67 -17.32 8.32 8.60
N ALA A 68 -16.15 8.50 7.95
CA ALA A 68 -14.97 7.71 8.25
C ALA A 68 -14.48 7.99 9.67
N GLU A 69 -14.02 6.94 10.34
CA GLU A 69 -13.34 7.10 11.61
C GLU A 69 -12.07 7.93 11.41
N PRO A 70 -11.84 8.97 12.23
CA PRO A 70 -10.69 9.85 12.05
C PRO A 70 -9.36 9.14 12.33
N ILE A 71 -9.40 8.07 13.14
CA ILE A 71 -8.21 7.27 13.45
C ILE A 71 -8.06 6.19 12.39
N ILE A 72 -7.02 6.30 11.58
CA ILE A 72 -6.69 5.33 10.53
C ILE A 72 -5.42 4.56 10.90
N GLU A 73 -5.30 3.35 10.37
CA GLU A 73 -4.07 2.55 10.49
C GLU A 73 -3.23 2.68 9.22
N VAL A 74 -1.94 2.94 9.37
CA VAL A 74 -0.98 3.02 8.26
C VAL A 74 0.02 1.89 8.40
N SER A 75 0.22 1.14 7.32
CA SER A 75 1.12 -0.01 7.28
C SER A 75 1.88 -0.07 5.95
N LEU A 76 2.83 -1.01 5.84
CA LEU A 76 3.42 -1.35 4.56
C LEU A 76 2.42 -2.20 3.76
N TYR A 77 2.10 -1.76 2.54
CA TYR A 77 1.32 -2.55 1.59
C TYR A 77 1.89 -3.97 1.38
N ASP A 78 1.02 -4.98 1.36
CA ASP A 78 1.38 -6.36 1.11
C ASP A 78 0.95 -6.83 -0.29
N PRO A 79 1.88 -7.00 -1.25
CA PRO A 79 1.56 -7.46 -2.59
C PRO A 79 1.25 -8.97 -2.68
N THR A 80 1.30 -9.73 -1.58
CA THR A 80 1.18 -11.20 -1.59
C THR A 80 -0.13 -11.67 -2.20
N TRP A 81 -1.26 -11.07 -1.80
CA TRP A 81 -2.56 -11.43 -2.35
C TRP A 81 -2.62 -11.20 -3.87
N LEU A 82 -2.12 -10.06 -4.37
CA LEU A 82 -2.07 -9.78 -5.81
C LEU A 82 -1.24 -10.84 -6.56
N ARG A 83 -0.08 -11.21 -6.01
CA ARG A 83 0.80 -12.22 -6.62
C ARG A 83 0.14 -13.59 -6.72
N GLU A 84 -0.53 -14.01 -5.65
CA GLU A 84 -1.21 -15.31 -5.58
C GLU A 84 -2.48 -15.34 -6.44
N ASN A 85 -3.14 -14.20 -6.62
CA ASN A 85 -4.44 -14.08 -7.29
C ASN A 85 -4.35 -13.33 -8.64
N LYS A 86 -3.22 -13.42 -9.35
CA LYS A 86 -2.97 -12.70 -10.61
C LYS A 86 -4.13 -12.78 -11.63
N ARG A 87 -4.73 -13.96 -11.79
CA ARG A 87 -5.87 -14.14 -12.72
C ARG A 87 -7.07 -13.30 -12.32
N ILE A 88 -7.38 -13.23 -11.02
CA ILE A 88 -8.49 -12.43 -10.49
C ILE A 88 -8.17 -10.94 -10.65
N ALA A 89 -6.93 -10.53 -10.33
CA ALA A 89 -6.48 -9.16 -10.50
C ALA A 89 -6.63 -8.67 -11.96
N PHE A 90 -6.39 -9.54 -12.94
CA PHE A 90 -6.56 -9.22 -14.37
C PHE A 90 -8.00 -9.32 -14.87
N ALA A 91 -8.88 -10.04 -14.16
CA ALA A 91 -10.29 -10.14 -14.53
C ALA A 91 -11.05 -8.83 -14.22
N LEU A 92 -10.55 -8.01 -13.30
CA LEU A 92 -11.16 -6.73 -12.94
C LEU A 92 -10.73 -5.64 -13.94
N PRO A 93 -11.69 -4.94 -14.59
CA PRO A 93 -11.35 -3.79 -15.43
C PRO A 93 -10.77 -2.67 -14.58
N LEU A 94 -9.95 -1.79 -15.16
CA LEU A 94 -9.54 -0.56 -14.48
C LEU A 94 -10.78 0.23 -14.03
N LEU A 95 -10.75 0.66 -12.77
CA LEU A 95 -11.83 1.43 -12.16
C LEU A 95 -11.79 2.87 -12.68
N LYS A 96 -12.85 3.62 -12.40
CA LYS A 96 -13.05 4.95 -12.99
C LYS A 96 -11.90 5.89 -12.68
N ASN A 97 -11.42 5.91 -11.43
CA ASN A 97 -10.36 6.81 -11.00
C ASN A 97 -8.96 6.22 -11.23
N GLU A 98 -8.84 4.93 -11.53
CA GLU A 98 -7.60 4.29 -12.00
C GLU A 98 -7.26 4.59 -13.46
N LYS A 99 -8.27 4.74 -14.34
CA LYS A 99 -8.10 4.92 -15.79
C LYS A 99 -7.20 6.10 -16.22
N PRO A 100 -7.23 7.27 -15.55
CA PRO A 100 -6.32 8.37 -15.89
C PRO A 100 -4.85 8.05 -15.57
N LYS A 101 -4.59 7.16 -14.61
CA LYS A 101 -3.25 6.85 -14.10
C LYS A 101 -2.59 5.69 -14.84
N TRP A 102 -3.39 4.71 -15.28
CA TRP A 102 -2.90 3.48 -15.87
C TRP A 102 -3.47 3.26 -17.26
N LYS A 103 -2.62 2.91 -18.21
CA LYS A 103 -3.01 2.54 -19.58
C LYS A 103 -3.68 1.17 -19.61
N SER A 104 -3.32 0.27 -18.70
CA SER A 104 -3.89 -1.07 -18.61
C SER A 104 -3.88 -1.62 -17.18
N ARG A 105 -4.72 -2.63 -16.93
CA ARG A 105 -4.70 -3.38 -15.66
C ARG A 105 -3.37 -4.09 -15.43
N GLU A 106 -2.69 -4.51 -16.51
CA GLU A 106 -1.36 -5.10 -16.42
C GLU A 106 -0.30 -4.09 -15.93
N GLU A 107 -0.37 -2.84 -16.38
CA GLU A 107 0.53 -1.77 -15.91
C GLU A 107 0.33 -1.51 -14.42
N GLN A 108 -0.92 -1.36 -13.99
CA GLN A 108 -1.27 -1.16 -12.57
C GLN A 108 -0.79 -2.33 -11.71
N TYR A 109 -1.05 -3.57 -12.15
CA TYR A 109 -0.60 -4.77 -11.44
C TYR A 109 0.93 -4.81 -11.31
N ASN A 110 1.65 -4.63 -12.42
CA ASN A 110 3.11 -4.65 -12.44
C ASN A 110 3.70 -3.55 -11.57
N TYR A 111 3.06 -2.38 -11.53
CA TYR A 111 3.42 -1.32 -10.60
C TYR A 111 3.29 -1.78 -9.14
N MET A 112 2.14 -2.31 -8.74
CA MET A 112 1.90 -2.69 -7.35
C MET A 112 2.82 -3.83 -6.88
N ILE A 113 3.03 -4.87 -7.68
CA ILE A 113 3.85 -6.01 -7.26
C ILE A 113 5.35 -5.74 -7.22
N SER A 114 5.82 -4.69 -7.91
CA SER A 114 7.22 -4.26 -7.96
C SER A 114 7.60 -3.30 -6.83
N CYS A 115 6.74 -3.12 -5.83
CA CYS A 115 7.12 -2.41 -4.61
C CYS A 115 8.25 -3.14 -3.86
N THR A 116 9.05 -2.39 -3.11
CA THR A 116 10.19 -2.90 -2.34
C THR A 116 9.82 -3.28 -0.90
N ASN A 117 8.54 -3.24 -0.54
CA ASN A 117 8.04 -3.47 0.83
C ASN A 117 8.53 -4.77 1.47
N ASN A 118 8.74 -5.83 0.68
CA ASN A 118 9.25 -7.11 1.18
C ASN A 118 10.69 -7.03 1.72
N GLN A 119 11.43 -5.97 1.41
CA GLN A 119 12.77 -5.70 1.93
C GLN A 119 12.74 -4.96 3.28
N PHE A 120 11.56 -4.51 3.73
CA PHE A 120 11.41 -3.68 4.92
C PHE A 120 10.46 -4.30 5.93
N GLU A 121 10.65 -3.94 7.19
CA GLU A 121 9.76 -4.21 8.31
C GLU A 121 9.37 -2.89 8.97
N ALA A 122 8.09 -2.78 9.34
CA ALA A 122 7.55 -1.67 10.10
C ALA A 122 6.35 -2.17 10.90
N SER A 123 6.16 -1.61 12.09
CA SER A 123 4.92 -1.80 12.85
C SER A 123 3.86 -0.85 12.32
N PRO A 124 2.59 -1.29 12.16
CA PRO A 124 1.51 -0.38 11.83
C PRO A 124 1.41 0.76 12.85
N ILE A 125 1.11 1.95 12.36
CA ILE A 125 0.89 3.13 13.20
C ILE A 125 -0.56 3.58 13.09
N LYS A 126 -1.09 4.16 14.16
CA LYS A 126 -2.41 4.79 14.15
C LYS A 126 -2.24 6.30 14.17
N ILE A 127 -2.95 6.99 13.29
CA ILE A 127 -2.89 8.45 13.18
C ILE A 127 -4.31 9.01 13.10
N ASN A 128 -4.49 10.24 13.61
CA ASN A 128 -5.72 10.99 13.40
C ASN A 128 -5.56 11.84 12.13
N ILE A 129 -6.32 11.51 11.08
CA ILE A 129 -6.22 12.18 9.78
C ILE A 129 -6.66 13.65 9.82
N ASN A 130 -7.52 14.03 10.78
CA ASN A 130 -7.96 15.41 10.95
C ASN A 130 -6.92 16.32 11.61
N GLU A 131 -5.88 15.73 12.20
CA GLU A 131 -4.83 16.43 12.94
C GLU A 131 -3.45 16.28 12.27
N THR A 132 -3.35 15.52 11.18
CA THR A 132 -2.08 15.09 10.60
C THR A 132 -2.04 15.29 9.09
N ASP A 133 -1.34 16.32 8.64
CA ASP A 133 -1.07 16.55 7.21
C ASP A 133 0.10 15.71 6.68
N THR A 134 0.96 15.19 7.57
CA THR A 134 2.17 14.45 7.19
C THR A 134 2.32 13.19 8.02
N ILE A 135 2.29 12.04 7.33
CA ILE A 135 2.46 10.73 7.93
C ILE A 135 3.95 10.39 8.01
N LYS A 136 4.46 10.12 9.21
CA LYS A 136 5.86 9.70 9.41
C LYS A 136 5.91 8.27 9.92
N MET A 137 6.27 7.33 9.05
CA MET A 137 6.45 5.93 9.41
C MET A 137 7.92 5.54 9.45
N LYS A 138 8.35 4.92 10.55
CA LYS A 138 9.70 4.36 10.67
C LYS A 138 9.74 2.97 10.05
N VAL A 139 10.64 2.79 9.10
CA VAL A 139 10.89 1.49 8.45
C VAL A 139 12.30 1.02 8.76
N LYS A 140 12.50 -0.30 8.77
CA LYS A 140 13.80 -0.93 8.96
C LYS A 140 14.04 -1.95 7.86
N LYS A 141 15.25 -1.99 7.30
CA LYS A 141 15.61 -2.99 6.31
C LYS A 141 15.65 -4.37 6.98
N ARG A 142 14.97 -5.35 6.39
CA ARG A 142 15.03 -6.74 6.84
C ARG A 142 16.45 -7.24 6.69
N LYS A 143 16.93 -7.97 7.69
CA LYS A 143 18.19 -8.70 7.55
C LYS A 143 17.95 -9.86 6.58
N CYS A 144 18.67 -9.90 5.46
CA CYS A 144 18.67 -11.08 4.61
C CYS A 144 19.12 -12.29 5.44
N PHE A 145 18.22 -13.23 5.69
CA PHE A 145 18.60 -14.53 6.21
C PHE A 145 19.28 -15.30 5.09
N ASN A 146 20.62 -15.31 5.08
CA ASN A 146 21.37 -16.26 4.27
C ASN A 146 21.04 -17.67 4.77
N ARG A 147 20.07 -18.34 4.14
CA ARG A 147 19.94 -19.80 4.23
C ARG A 147 21.18 -20.40 3.59
N LYS A 148 22.23 -20.65 4.38
CA LYS A 148 23.26 -21.61 3.99
C LYS A 148 22.54 -22.95 3.77
N ARG A 149 22.43 -23.39 2.51
CA ARG A 149 22.12 -24.79 2.20
C ARG A 149 23.34 -25.62 2.62
N SER A 150 23.29 -26.19 3.81
CA SER A 150 24.09 -27.37 4.15
C SER A 150 23.39 -28.57 3.52
N THR A 151 23.66 -28.82 2.25
CA THR A 151 23.54 -30.17 1.69
C THR A 151 24.92 -30.78 1.79
N GLU A 152 25.21 -31.34 2.97
CA GLU A 152 26.24 -32.37 3.10
C GLU A 152 25.67 -33.64 2.47
N SER A 153 26.34 -34.08 1.42
CA SER A 153 26.19 -35.39 0.80
C SER A 153 26.61 -36.46 1.81
N ASN A 154 25.79 -37.48 1.99
CA ASN A 154 26.21 -38.82 2.43
C ASN A 154 25.62 -39.83 1.45
#